data_AF-A0A091L7U2-F1
#
_entry.id   AF-A0A091L7U2-F1
#
_cell.length_a   1.000
_cell.length_b   1.000
_cell.length_c   1.000
_cell.angle_alpha   90.00
_cell.angle_beta   90.00
_cell.angle_gamma   90.00
#
_symmetry.space_group_name_H-M   'P 1'
#
loop_
_entity.id
_entity.type
_entity.pdbx_description
1 polymer ?
#
loop_
_entity_poly.entity_id
_entity_poly.type
_entity_poly.pdbx_seq_one_letter_code
_entity_poly.pdbx_strand_id
1 'polypeptide(L)'
;TQRNKQIAMGRKKFNMDPKKGIQFLIENDLLQNTAEDIAQFLYKGEGLNKTVIGDYLGERDEFNIKVLQAFVELHEFADLNLVQALRQFLWSFRLPGEAQKIDRMMEAFASRYCLCNP
;
A
#
# COMPACT_ATOMS: atom_id res chain seq x y z
N THR A 1 17.07 -10.00 17.29
CA THR A 1 18.22 -9.23 16.75
C THR A 1 17.90 -7.74 16.74
N GLN A 2 18.92 -6.87 16.73
CA GLN A 2 18.75 -5.40 16.72
C GLN A 2 17.92 -4.92 15.52
N ARG A 3 18.13 -5.55 14.34
CA ARG A 3 17.34 -5.33 13.12
C ARG A 3 15.83 -5.50 13.33
N ASN A 4 15.39 -6.60 13.96
CA ASN A 4 13.96 -6.84 14.21
C ASN A 4 13.34 -5.78 15.14
N LYS A 5 14.11 -5.24 16.10
CA LYS A 5 13.65 -4.14 16.96
C LYS A 5 13.46 -2.84 16.17
N GLN A 6 14.36 -2.52 15.26
CA GLN A 6 14.23 -1.33 14.41
C GLN A 6 13.05 -1.46 13.44
N ILE A 7 12.81 -2.64 12.85
CA ILE A 7 11.63 -2.89 12.01
C ILE A 7 10.34 -2.69 12.81
N ALA A 8 10.26 -3.26 14.01
CA ALA A 8 9.09 -3.08 14.89
C ALA A 8 8.87 -1.60 15.25
N MET A 9 9.94 -0.85 15.51
CA MET A 9 9.88 0.59 15.77
C MET A 9 9.40 1.38 14.54
N GLY A 10 9.90 1.04 13.34
CA GLY A 10 9.50 1.66 12.08
C GLY A 10 8.03 1.41 11.76
N ARG A 11 7.53 0.18 11.97
CA ARG A 11 6.10 -0.16 11.86
C ARG A 11 5.25 0.66 12.84
N LYS A 12 5.70 0.79 14.10
CA LYS A 12 5.01 1.62 15.10
C LYS A 12 4.98 3.10 14.69
N LYS A 13 6.08 3.63 14.17
CA LYS A 13 6.15 4.99 13.62
C LYS A 13 5.21 5.16 12.43
N PHE A 14 5.19 4.20 11.50
CA PHE A 14 4.27 4.20 10.35
C PHE A 14 2.82 4.31 10.80
N ASN A 15 2.41 3.50 11.79
CA ASN A 15 1.05 3.51 12.32
C ASN A 15 0.65 4.84 12.99
N MET A 16 1.61 5.69 13.37
CA MET A 16 1.36 7.03 13.89
C MET A 16 1.44 8.10 12.81
N ASP A 17 2.41 7.98 11.91
CA ASP A 17 2.68 8.90 10.80
C ASP A 17 3.34 8.10 9.67
N PRO A 18 2.61 7.78 8.58
CA PRO A 18 3.10 6.86 7.56
C PRO A 18 4.35 7.39 6.85
N LYS A 19 4.43 8.71 6.60
CA LYS A 19 5.57 9.35 5.95
C LYS A 19 6.83 9.23 6.82
N LYS A 20 6.72 9.56 8.11
CA LYS A 20 7.86 9.42 9.05
C LYS A 20 8.25 7.96 9.28
N GLY A 21 7.28 7.04 9.28
CA GLY A 21 7.55 5.60 9.42
C GLY A 21 8.36 5.04 8.25
N ILE A 22 7.96 5.35 7.02
CA ILE A 22 8.69 4.96 5.81
C ILE A 22 10.07 5.60 5.81
N GLN A 23 10.15 6.90 6.08
CA GLN A 23 11.44 7.61 6.13
C GLN A 23 12.40 7.00 7.14
N PHE A 24 11.92 6.67 8.35
CA PHE A 24 12.74 5.99 9.36
C PHE A 24 13.25 4.63 8.88
N LEU A 25 12.42 3.85 8.19
CA LEU A 25 12.83 2.54 7.65
C LEU A 25 13.89 2.70 6.55
N ILE A 26 13.78 3.74 5.72
CA ILE A 26 14.76 4.07 4.67
C ILE A 26 16.09 4.51 5.28
N GLU A 27 16.06 5.44 6.23
CA GLU A 27 17.26 5.97 6.91
C GLU A 27 18.03 4.90 7.72
N ASN A 28 17.39 3.78 8.06
CA ASN A 28 18.02 2.67 8.77
C ASN A 28 18.38 1.49 7.84
N ASP A 29 18.33 1.67 6.52
CA ASP A 29 18.60 0.62 5.51
C ASP A 29 17.71 -0.63 5.66
N LEU A 30 16.47 -0.42 6.14
CA LEU A 30 15.46 -1.47 6.32
C LEU A 30 14.46 -1.52 5.17
N LEU A 31 14.37 -0.45 4.37
CA LEU A 31 13.48 -0.31 3.24
C LEU A 31 14.17 0.55 2.16
N GLN A 32 14.04 0.20 0.90
CA GLN A 32 14.56 1.03 -0.19
C GLN A 32 13.59 2.17 -0.49
N ASN A 33 14.12 3.30 -0.95
CA ASN A 33 13.31 4.46 -1.33
C ASN A 33 12.78 4.34 -2.78
N THR A 34 12.14 3.22 -3.09
CA THR A 34 11.53 2.93 -4.40
C THR A 34 10.03 2.68 -4.21
N ALA A 35 9.24 2.94 -5.24
CA ALA A 35 7.79 2.76 -5.13
C ALA A 35 7.42 1.28 -4.93
N GLU A 36 8.17 0.40 -5.58
CA GLU A 36 8.02 -1.06 -5.57
C GLU A 36 8.33 -1.65 -4.20
N ASP A 37 9.44 -1.27 -3.56
CA ASP A 37 9.81 -1.77 -2.23
C ASP A 37 8.82 -1.29 -1.17
N ILE A 38 8.38 -0.04 -1.25
CA ILE A 38 7.37 0.51 -0.33
C ILE A 38 6.03 -0.18 -0.55
N ALA A 39 5.59 -0.36 -1.80
CA ALA A 39 4.38 -1.10 -2.12
C ALA A 39 4.44 -2.54 -1.56
N GLN A 40 5.58 -3.23 -1.72
CA GLN A 40 5.79 -4.57 -1.19
C GLN A 40 5.74 -4.61 0.34
N PHE A 41 6.29 -3.60 1.01
CA PHE A 41 6.20 -3.43 2.46
C PHE A 41 4.75 -3.24 2.93
N LEU A 42 4.00 -2.36 2.25
CA LEU A 42 2.59 -2.11 2.54
C LEU A 42 1.73 -3.36 2.29
N TYR A 43 2.01 -4.09 1.19
CA TYR A 43 1.29 -5.29 0.80
C TYR A 43 1.49 -6.44 1.80
N LYS A 44 2.73 -6.61 2.29
CA LYS A 44 3.00 -7.58 3.37
C LYS A 44 2.21 -7.24 4.64
N GLY A 45 2.00 -5.95 4.92
CA GLY A 45 1.06 -5.47 5.96
C GLY A 45 1.35 -5.92 7.39
N GLU A 46 2.50 -6.54 7.65
CA GLU A 46 2.77 -7.23 8.90
C GLU A 46 2.98 -6.21 10.03
N GLY A 47 2.03 -6.13 10.97
CA GLY A 47 2.07 -5.15 12.06
C GLY A 47 1.73 -3.70 11.63
N LEU A 48 1.19 -3.52 10.43
CA LEU A 48 0.74 -2.22 9.93
C LEU A 48 -0.77 -2.03 10.11
N ASN A 49 -1.18 -0.80 10.40
CA ASN A 49 -2.58 -0.44 10.47
C ASN A 49 -3.14 -0.27 9.05
N LYS A 50 -4.09 -1.12 8.66
CA LYS A 50 -4.74 -1.10 7.33
C LYS A 50 -5.42 0.22 7.00
N THR A 51 -5.89 0.98 7.98
CA THR A 51 -6.44 2.33 7.77
C THR A 51 -5.34 3.29 7.33
N VAL A 52 -4.20 3.26 8.02
CA VAL A 52 -3.05 4.10 7.69
C VAL A 52 -2.44 3.75 6.33
N ILE A 53 -2.48 2.46 5.95
CA ILE A 53 -2.11 2.03 4.59
C ILE A 53 -3.02 2.69 3.56
N GLY A 54 -4.34 2.62 3.75
CA GLY A 54 -5.32 3.25 2.86
C GLY A 54 -5.15 4.75 2.76
N ASP A 55 -4.92 5.41 3.90
CA ASP A 55 -4.69 6.87 3.95
C ASP A 55 -3.46 7.27 3.15
N TYR A 56 -2.35 6.52 3.28
CA TYR A 56 -1.10 6.78 2.56
C TYR A 56 -1.22 6.48 1.05
N LEU A 57 -1.80 5.33 0.68
CA LEU A 57 -2.01 4.98 -0.73
C LEU A 57 -2.98 5.93 -1.44
N GLY A 58 -3.95 6.47 -0.69
CA GLY A 58 -4.91 7.44 -1.17
C GLY A 58 -4.38 8.88 -1.21
N GLU A 59 -3.11 9.16 -0.93
CA GLU A 59 -2.58 10.53 -1.06
C GLU A 59 -2.46 10.97 -2.53
N ARG A 60 -2.43 12.29 -2.76
CA ARG A 60 -2.31 12.87 -4.11
C ARG A 60 -0.86 13.10 -4.57
N ASP A 61 0.09 12.87 -3.68
CA ASP A 61 1.51 13.06 -3.96
C ASP A 61 1.96 12.10 -5.08
N GLU A 62 2.76 12.57 -6.04
CA GLU A 62 3.20 11.75 -7.19
C GLU A 62 3.86 10.44 -6.77
N PHE A 63 4.62 10.46 -5.69
CA PHE A 63 5.27 9.27 -5.15
C PHE A 63 4.25 8.26 -4.60
N ASN A 64 3.22 8.74 -3.89
CA ASN A 64 2.15 7.91 -3.37
C ASN A 64 1.32 7.29 -4.50
N ILE A 65 1.11 8.02 -5.60
CA ILE A 65 0.45 7.49 -6.80
C ILE A 65 1.28 6.35 -7.42
N LYS A 66 2.60 6.50 -7.53
CA LYS A 66 3.48 5.42 -8.01
C LYS A 66 3.46 4.21 -7.08
N VAL A 67 3.45 4.43 -5.76
CA VAL A 67 3.33 3.35 -4.77
C VAL A 67 1.98 2.64 -4.91
N LEU A 68 0.88 3.37 -5.12
CA LEU A 68 -0.44 2.79 -5.37
C LEU A 68 -0.44 1.92 -6.64
N GLN A 69 0.17 2.38 -7.73
CA GLN A 69 0.32 1.61 -8.96
C GLN A 69 1.10 0.31 -8.71
N ALA A 70 2.29 0.39 -8.10
CA ALA A 70 3.05 -0.80 -7.74
C ALA A 70 2.28 -1.72 -6.77
N PHE A 71 1.47 -1.16 -5.87
CA PHE A 71 0.66 -1.92 -4.92
C PHE A 71 -0.48 -2.69 -5.59
N VAL A 72 -1.18 -2.09 -6.58
CA VAL A 72 -2.20 -2.82 -7.35
C VAL A 72 -1.55 -3.88 -8.24
N GLU A 73 -0.34 -3.65 -8.74
CA GLU A 73 0.38 -4.64 -9.56
C GLU A 73 0.75 -5.91 -8.80
N LEU A 74 0.99 -5.80 -7.49
CA LEU A 74 1.19 -6.95 -6.59
C LEU A 74 -0.07 -7.81 -6.39
N HIS A 75 -1.24 -7.34 -6.82
CA HIS A 75 -2.46 -8.14 -6.79
C HIS A 75 -2.63 -8.88 -8.12
N GLU A 76 -2.71 -10.20 -8.04
CA GLU A 76 -3.04 -11.07 -9.16
C GLU A 76 -4.56 -11.16 -9.32
N PHE A 77 -5.10 -10.44 -10.32
CA PHE A 77 -6.53 -10.43 -10.61
C PHE A 77 -6.94 -11.32 -11.79
N ALA A 78 -5.99 -12.01 -12.43
CA ALA A 78 -6.28 -12.94 -13.51
C ALA A 78 -7.19 -14.08 -13.01
N ASP A 79 -8.12 -14.52 -13.85
CA ASP A 79 -9.11 -15.58 -13.57
C ASP A 79 -10.04 -15.31 -12.36
N LEU A 80 -10.03 -14.10 -11.80
CA LEU A 80 -10.93 -13.69 -10.73
C LEU A 80 -12.10 -12.88 -11.30
N ASN A 81 -13.32 -13.18 -10.83
CA ASN A 81 -14.44 -12.28 -11.09
C ASN A 81 -14.26 -10.95 -10.32
N LEU A 82 -14.98 -9.91 -10.76
CA LEU A 82 -14.84 -8.57 -10.20
C LEU A 82 -15.01 -8.54 -8.66
N VAL A 83 -15.96 -9.30 -8.13
CA VAL A 83 -16.23 -9.37 -6.69
C VAL A 83 -15.08 -10.04 -5.93
N GLN A 84 -14.47 -11.08 -6.50
CA GLN A 84 -13.30 -11.76 -5.93
C GLN A 84 -12.08 -10.85 -5.92
N ALA A 85 -11.78 -10.20 -7.05
CA ALA A 85 -10.68 -9.24 -7.15
C ALA A 85 -10.86 -8.07 -6.17
N LEU A 86 -12.07 -7.52 -6.09
CA LEU A 86 -12.39 -6.42 -5.18
C LEU A 86 -12.29 -6.84 -3.71
N ARG A 87 -12.72 -8.06 -3.36
CA ARG A 87 -12.53 -8.61 -2.00
C ARG A 87 -11.05 -8.76 -1.65
N GLN A 88 -10.23 -9.24 -2.58
CA GLN A 88 -8.79 -9.39 -2.37
C GLN A 88 -8.12 -8.03 -2.20
N PHE A 89 -8.46 -7.06 -3.05
CA PHE A 89 -7.94 -5.70 -2.98
C PHE A 89 -8.29 -5.01 -1.65
N LEU A 90 -9.56 -5.06 -1.25
CA LEU A 90 -10.03 -4.48 0.02
C LEU A 90 -9.60 -5.28 1.26
N TRP A 91 -8.99 -6.45 1.10
CA TRP A 91 -8.40 -7.17 2.23
C TRP A 91 -7.09 -6.54 2.69
N SER A 92 -6.34 -5.93 1.77
CA SER A 92 -4.98 -5.44 2.01
C SER A 92 -4.95 -4.08 2.74
N PHE A 93 -6.03 -3.30 2.68
CA PHE A 93 -6.13 -1.98 3.33
C PHE A 93 -7.60 -1.66 3.71
N ARG A 94 -7.84 -0.53 4.40
CA ARG A 94 -9.19 0.01 4.61
C ARG A 94 -9.38 1.24 3.74
N LEU A 95 -10.52 1.34 3.05
CA LEU A 95 -10.82 2.50 2.24
C LEU A 95 -10.79 3.78 3.09
N PRO A 96 -10.13 4.85 2.61
CA PRO A 96 -10.19 6.16 3.24
C PRO A 96 -11.60 6.75 3.17
N GLY A 97 -11.90 7.73 4.03
CA GLY A 97 -13.23 8.34 4.09
C GLY A 97 -13.47 9.40 3.03
N GLU A 98 -12.41 9.99 2.48
CA GLU A 98 -12.50 11.07 1.51
C GLU A 98 -12.77 10.54 0.10
N ALA A 99 -13.85 11.02 -0.53
CA ALA A 99 -14.28 10.58 -1.85
C ALA A 99 -13.16 10.62 -2.91
N GLN A 100 -12.32 11.66 -2.90
CA GLN A 100 -11.21 11.79 -3.85
C GLN A 100 -10.12 10.72 -3.67
N LYS A 101 -9.92 10.23 -2.45
CA LYS A 101 -8.96 9.16 -2.18
C LYS A 101 -9.53 7.82 -2.64
N ILE A 102 -10.80 7.57 -2.34
CA ILE A 102 -11.53 6.38 -2.79
C ILE A 102 -11.47 6.29 -4.33
N ASP A 103 -11.80 7.38 -5.02
CA ASP A 103 -11.83 7.45 -6.48
C ASP A 103 -10.50 7.01 -7.11
N ARG A 104 -9.39 7.57 -6.64
CA ARG A 104 -8.03 7.19 -7.10
C ARG A 104 -7.70 5.72 -6.87
N MET A 105 -8.05 5.17 -5.70
CA MET A 105 -7.80 3.77 -5.40
C MET A 105 -8.65 2.84 -6.27
N MET A 106 -9.91 3.21 -6.52
CA MET A 106 -10.82 2.44 -7.36
C MET A 106 -10.45 2.53 -8.85
N GLU A 107 -9.96 3.67 -9.33
CA GLU A 107 -9.47 3.84 -10.70
C GLU A 107 -8.23 2.97 -10.95
N ALA A 108 -7.28 2.95 -10.01
CA ALA A 108 -6.10 2.09 -10.09
C ALA A 108 -6.49 0.59 -10.09
N PHE A 109 -7.44 0.20 -9.23
CA PHE A 109 -8.00 -1.15 -9.22
C PHE A 109 -8.67 -1.51 -10.56
N ALA A 110 -9.53 -0.63 -11.09
CA ALA A 110 -10.27 -0.87 -12.32
C ALA A 110 -9.33 -1.05 -13.53
N SER A 111 -8.32 -0.17 -13.65
CA SER A 111 -7.29 -0.29 -14.69
C SER A 111 -6.55 -1.61 -14.61
N ARG A 112 -6.13 -2.02 -13.40
CA ARG A 112 -5.41 -3.28 -13.20
C ARG A 112 -6.29 -4.49 -13.48
N TYR A 113 -7.55 -4.47 -13.05
CA TYR A 113 -8.50 -5.56 -13.27
C TYR A 113 -8.76 -5.79 -14.75
N CYS A 114 -9.01 -4.72 -15.52
CA CYS A 114 -9.22 -4.80 -16.97
C CYS A 114 -7.97 -5.29 -17.70
N LEU A 115 -6.77 -4.88 -17.26
CA LEU A 115 -5.51 -5.36 -17.84
C LEU A 115 -5.30 -6.87 -17.61
N CYS A 116 -5.72 -7.39 -16.45
CA CYS A 116 -5.60 -8.81 -16.13
C CYS A 116 -6.71 -9.68 -16.75
N ASN A 117 -7.84 -9.07 -17.13
CA ASN A 117 -9.02 -9.74 -17.67
C ASN A 117 -9.52 -8.99 -18.93
N PRO A 118 -8.81 -9.13 -20.07
CA PRO A 118 -9.16 -8.46 -21.33
C PRO A 118 -10.43 -9.01 -21.99
#